data_AF-A0A0M2HUU9-F1
#
_entry.id   AF-A0A0M2HUU9-F1
#
_cell.length_a   1.000
_cell.length_b   1.000
_cell.length_c   1.000
_cell.angle_alpha   90.00
_cell.angle_beta   90.00
_cell.angle_gamma   90.00
#
_symmetry.space_group_name_H-M   'P 1'
#
loop_
_entity.id
_entity.type
_entity.pdbx_description
1 polymer ?
#
loop_
_entity_poly.entity_id
_entity_poly.type
_entity_poly.pdbx_seq_one_letter_code
_entity_poly.pdbx_strand_id
1 'polypeptide(L)'
;MHHLSVTDDSWTGPAIEALASSNVYVSTDVPGYEDLQASLAQTVPADGSIAVVVLPDEAASADQYTFYLLEKLTKGADQQTVILAIGDDLMGDSTALGRDAVLTIANQNEGAGMPTGLVETVQDVKADLPAGGGPGGTDSGGADVLMPVIIGGVVLVAAVGTTVGLIARRRRKPAASRKSADPVPPGIRLRVNRLRELAPSYAAVPGNAIAAETATNIDTLASHVEQLFIRLDAKAGEDQSVIAEAEYSDKLARLVAALDRDYLLDLLTRPDLWDAPDERVDEVREALTAVTTQIVDNIKQVNARKGLLFQVSLDSLIGRSELRDWERQFRKSSGEPQQGDGSP
;
A
#
# COMPACT_ATOMS: atom_id res chain seq x y z
N MET A 1 11.85 -41.54 -1.09
CA MET A 1 11.96 -40.32 -0.26
C MET A 1 11.85 -39.15 -1.20
N HIS A 2 10.68 -38.51 -1.23
CA HIS A 2 10.45 -37.33 -2.05
C HIS A 2 11.20 -36.15 -1.42
N HIS A 3 12.11 -35.55 -2.18
CA HIS A 3 12.67 -34.24 -1.85
C HIS A 3 11.58 -33.20 -2.13
N LEU A 4 10.94 -32.71 -1.06
CA LEU A 4 10.15 -31.49 -1.12
C LEU A 4 11.14 -30.32 -1.08
N SER A 5 11.17 -29.55 -2.16
CA SER A 5 11.93 -28.30 -2.24
C SER A 5 11.25 -27.28 -1.32
N VAL A 6 11.93 -26.86 -0.24
CA VAL A 6 11.41 -25.90 0.75
C VAL A 6 11.61 -24.47 0.21
N THR A 7 10.94 -24.16 -0.90
CA THR A 7 10.74 -22.78 -1.41
C THR A 7 9.38 -22.64 -2.13
N ASP A 8 8.49 -23.63 -2.04
CA ASP A 8 7.12 -23.47 -2.51
C ASP A 8 6.35 -22.60 -1.52
N ASP A 9 5.96 -21.42 -1.98
CA ASP A 9 5.02 -20.53 -1.31
C ASP A 9 3.71 -21.28 -1.06
N SER A 10 3.51 -21.72 0.20
CA SER A 10 2.51 -22.71 0.56
C SER A 10 1.06 -22.22 0.42
N TRP A 11 0.83 -20.91 0.23
CA TRP A 11 -0.52 -20.36 0.18
C TRP A 11 -0.90 -19.76 -1.18
N THR A 12 0.03 -19.12 -1.91
CA THR A 12 -0.37 -18.47 -3.18
C THR A 12 -0.65 -19.44 -4.31
N GLY A 13 0.13 -20.51 -4.44
CA GLY A 13 -0.08 -21.52 -5.47
C GLY A 13 -1.49 -22.14 -5.41
N PRO A 14 -1.88 -22.71 -4.25
CA PRO A 14 -3.23 -23.24 -4.06
C PRO A 14 -4.33 -22.18 -4.24
N ALA A 15 -4.12 -20.95 -3.78
CA ALA A 15 -5.09 -19.87 -3.95
C ALA A 15 -5.30 -19.51 -5.43
N ILE A 16 -4.22 -19.35 -6.20
CA ILE A 16 -4.28 -19.04 -7.64
C ILE A 16 -4.96 -20.18 -8.41
N GLU A 17 -4.60 -21.43 -8.11
CA GLU A 17 -5.21 -22.60 -8.74
C GLU A 17 -6.72 -22.66 -8.46
N ALA A 18 -7.13 -22.40 -7.21
CA ALA A 18 -8.54 -22.34 -6.86
C ALA A 18 -9.27 -21.20 -7.59
N LEU A 19 -8.63 -20.02 -7.71
CA LEU A 19 -9.21 -18.85 -8.37
C LEU A 19 -9.47 -19.02 -9.87
N ALA A 20 -8.80 -19.99 -10.52
CA ALA A 20 -9.07 -20.37 -11.90
C ALA A 20 -10.44 -21.05 -12.09
N SER A 21 -11.07 -21.54 -11.01
CA SER A 21 -12.35 -22.26 -11.05
C SER A 21 -13.43 -21.68 -10.13
N SER A 22 -13.06 -20.76 -9.24
CA SER A 22 -13.92 -20.14 -8.23
C SER A 22 -13.51 -18.68 -8.02
N ASN A 23 -14.44 -17.82 -7.60
CA ASN A 23 -14.10 -16.44 -7.21
C ASN A 23 -13.74 -16.32 -5.72
N VAL A 24 -13.77 -17.42 -4.98
CA VAL A 24 -13.51 -17.44 -3.53
C VAL A 24 -12.56 -18.59 -3.20
N TYR A 25 -11.50 -18.26 -2.48
CA TYR A 25 -10.60 -19.20 -1.82
C TYR A 25 -10.49 -18.86 -0.34
N VAL A 26 -10.69 -19.86 0.53
CA VAL A 26 -10.42 -19.77 1.96
C VAL A 26 -9.51 -20.94 2.31
N SER A 27 -8.34 -20.64 2.87
CA SER A 27 -7.40 -21.69 3.29
C SER A 27 -8.05 -22.60 4.32
N THR A 28 -7.79 -23.91 4.23
CA THR A 28 -8.26 -24.90 5.21
C THR A 28 -7.71 -24.68 6.61
N ASP A 29 -6.63 -23.91 6.72
CA ASP A 29 -6.00 -23.53 7.99
C ASP A 29 -6.75 -22.39 8.71
N VAL A 30 -7.70 -21.72 8.03
CA VAL A 30 -8.54 -20.69 8.64
C VAL A 30 -9.64 -21.37 9.48
N PRO A 31 -9.80 -21.00 10.76
CA PRO A 31 -10.88 -21.54 11.59
C PRO A 31 -12.27 -21.27 10.98
N GLY A 32 -13.05 -22.33 10.75
CA GLY A 32 -14.39 -22.22 10.15
C GLY A 32 -14.39 -21.97 8.63
N TYR A 33 -13.34 -22.38 7.92
CA TYR A 33 -13.18 -22.10 6.48
C TYR A 33 -14.39 -22.50 5.63
N GLU A 34 -15.06 -23.64 5.90
CA GLU A 34 -16.20 -24.11 5.11
C GLU A 34 -17.40 -23.14 5.18
N ASP A 35 -17.75 -22.71 6.39
CA ASP A 35 -18.86 -21.77 6.61
C ASP A 35 -18.54 -20.39 6.01
N LEU A 36 -17.29 -19.94 6.18
CA LEU A 36 -16.84 -18.66 5.62
C LEU A 36 -16.82 -18.69 4.08
N GLN A 37 -16.30 -19.75 3.48
CA GLN A 37 -16.27 -19.93 2.02
C GLN A 37 -17.70 -19.97 1.45
N ALA A 38 -18.62 -20.70 2.11
CA ALA A 38 -20.01 -20.75 1.70
C ALA A 38 -20.73 -19.39 1.80
N SER A 39 -20.41 -18.58 2.82
CA SER A 39 -20.93 -17.22 3.00
C SER A 39 -20.40 -16.26 1.92
N LEU A 40 -19.08 -16.30 1.67
CA LEU A 40 -18.44 -15.47 0.65
C LEU A 40 -18.92 -15.84 -0.76
N ALA A 41 -19.11 -17.12 -1.06
CA ALA A 41 -19.64 -17.57 -2.36
C ALA A 41 -21.06 -17.06 -2.66
N GLN A 42 -21.85 -16.70 -1.64
CA GLN A 42 -23.17 -16.07 -1.81
C GLN A 42 -23.08 -14.56 -2.03
N THR A 43 -22.00 -13.93 -1.57
CA THR A 43 -21.81 -12.47 -1.59
C THR A 43 -21.02 -12.02 -2.83
N VAL A 44 -19.97 -12.76 -3.18
CA VAL A 44 -19.07 -12.45 -4.29
C VAL A 44 -19.80 -12.64 -5.62
N PRO A 45 -19.76 -11.64 -6.54
CA PRO A 45 -20.35 -11.76 -7.86
C PRO A 45 -19.85 -13.00 -8.62
N ALA A 46 -20.78 -13.70 -9.29
CA ALA A 46 -20.46 -14.84 -10.13
C ALA A 46 -19.94 -14.46 -11.53
N ASP A 47 -19.83 -13.16 -11.83
CA ASP A 47 -19.40 -12.64 -13.14
C ASP A 47 -17.87 -12.63 -13.31
N GLY A 48 -17.12 -13.00 -12.28
CA GLY A 48 -15.65 -13.03 -12.32
C GLY A 48 -15.00 -11.66 -12.19
N SER A 49 -15.73 -10.63 -11.75
CA SER A 49 -15.15 -9.30 -11.56
C SER A 49 -14.32 -9.16 -10.27
N ILE A 50 -14.65 -9.95 -9.24
CA ILE A 50 -14.02 -9.91 -7.91
C ILE A 50 -13.58 -11.32 -7.51
N ALA A 51 -12.34 -11.45 -7.04
CA ALA A 51 -11.83 -12.61 -6.31
C ALA A 51 -11.64 -12.27 -4.82
N VAL A 52 -11.92 -13.22 -3.94
CA VAL A 52 -11.67 -13.12 -2.50
C VAL A 52 -10.78 -14.27 -2.05
N VAL A 53 -9.70 -13.93 -1.34
CA VAL A 53 -8.72 -14.87 -0.80
C VAL A 53 -8.62 -14.65 0.70
N VAL A 54 -8.74 -15.72 1.49
CA VAL A 54 -8.60 -15.67 2.95
C VAL A 54 -7.53 -16.66 3.39
N LEU A 55 -6.49 -16.14 4.04
CA LEU A 55 -5.31 -16.88 4.51
C LEU A 55 -5.20 -16.79 6.04
N PRO A 56 -4.57 -17.77 6.71
CA PRO A 56 -4.35 -17.74 8.15
C PRO A 56 -3.25 -16.72 8.52
N ASP A 57 -3.20 -16.27 9.79
CA ASP A 57 -2.23 -15.29 10.31
C ASP A 57 -0.78 -15.62 9.93
N GLU A 58 -0.42 -16.90 9.91
CA GLU A 58 0.94 -17.37 9.60
C GLU A 58 1.39 -16.96 8.19
N ALA A 59 0.46 -16.79 7.25
CA ALA A 59 0.77 -16.38 5.89
C ALA A 59 1.39 -14.97 5.85
N ALA A 60 1.10 -14.09 6.82
CA ALA A 60 1.70 -12.76 6.91
C ALA A 60 3.22 -12.82 7.17
N SER A 61 3.69 -13.89 7.80
CA SER A 61 5.08 -14.08 8.20
C SER A 61 5.91 -14.91 7.22
N ALA A 62 5.25 -15.62 6.31
CA ALA A 62 5.93 -16.59 5.46
C ALA A 62 6.53 -15.99 4.19
N ASP A 63 6.01 -14.86 3.74
CA ASP A 63 6.59 -14.06 2.67
C ASP A 63 7.21 -12.78 3.24
N GLN A 64 8.13 -12.17 2.49
CA GLN A 64 8.90 -11.01 2.98
C GLN A 64 8.00 -9.83 3.38
N TYR A 65 6.83 -9.66 2.73
CA TYR A 65 5.85 -8.60 2.99
C TYR A 65 4.44 -9.00 2.51
N THR A 66 3.38 -8.63 3.23
CA THR A 66 1.99 -9.00 2.90
C THR A 66 1.51 -8.51 1.52
N PHE A 67 1.97 -7.34 1.09
CA PHE A 67 1.68 -6.81 -0.25
C PHE A 67 2.23 -7.68 -1.39
N TYR A 68 3.25 -8.50 -1.13
CA TYR A 68 3.79 -9.41 -2.12
C TYR A 68 2.83 -10.56 -2.44
N LEU A 69 2.10 -11.06 -1.43
CA LEU A 69 1.04 -12.05 -1.60
C LEU A 69 -0.10 -11.46 -2.45
N LEU A 70 -0.57 -10.26 -2.10
CA LEU A 70 -1.59 -9.55 -2.88
C LEU A 70 -1.17 -9.32 -4.34
N GLU A 71 0.09 -8.93 -4.57
CA GLU A 71 0.63 -8.74 -5.93
C GLU A 71 0.65 -10.05 -6.73
N LYS A 72 1.08 -11.16 -6.12
CA LYS A 72 1.07 -12.49 -6.75
C LYS A 72 -0.35 -12.93 -7.10
N LEU A 73 -1.28 -12.80 -6.17
CA LEU A 73 -2.68 -13.17 -6.38
C LEU A 73 -3.30 -12.33 -7.50
N THR A 74 -3.10 -11.01 -7.49
CA THR A 74 -3.62 -10.10 -8.52
C THR A 74 -3.06 -10.40 -9.91
N LYS A 75 -1.82 -10.90 -10.00
CA LYS A 75 -1.20 -11.30 -11.28
C LYS A 75 -1.58 -12.71 -11.73
N GLY A 76 -1.92 -13.59 -10.78
CA GLY A 76 -2.28 -14.98 -11.04
C GLY A 76 -3.78 -15.20 -11.26
N ALA A 77 -4.61 -14.29 -10.77
CA ALA A 77 -6.06 -14.32 -10.89
C ALA A 77 -6.53 -13.64 -12.18
N ASP A 78 -7.57 -14.18 -12.81
CA ASP A 78 -8.22 -13.56 -13.99
C ASP A 78 -9.17 -12.41 -13.60
N GLN A 79 -9.57 -12.35 -12.32
CA GLN A 79 -10.48 -11.36 -11.79
C GLN A 79 -9.83 -9.97 -11.75
N GLN A 80 -10.62 -8.94 -12.09
CA GLN A 80 -10.11 -7.57 -12.15
C GLN A 80 -9.79 -6.98 -10.79
N THR A 81 -10.43 -7.50 -9.74
CA THR A 81 -10.29 -7.06 -8.35
C THR A 81 -9.99 -8.26 -7.48
N VAL A 82 -8.98 -8.16 -6.63
CA VAL A 82 -8.62 -9.18 -5.63
C VAL A 82 -8.70 -8.56 -4.25
N ILE A 83 -9.48 -9.17 -3.36
CA ILE A 83 -9.55 -8.85 -1.94
C ILE A 83 -8.83 -9.97 -1.19
N LEU A 84 -7.87 -9.62 -0.34
CA LEU A 84 -7.07 -10.53 0.46
C LEU A 84 -7.29 -10.23 1.94
N ALA A 85 -7.67 -11.25 2.70
CA ALA A 85 -7.62 -11.25 4.15
C ALA A 85 -6.49 -12.16 4.64
N ILE A 86 -5.67 -11.68 5.56
CA ILE A 86 -4.70 -12.51 6.30
C ILE A 86 -4.92 -12.29 7.78
N GLY A 87 -5.47 -13.31 8.45
CA GLY A 87 -5.92 -13.14 9.82
C GLY A 87 -7.01 -12.08 9.93
N ASP A 88 -6.75 -11.04 10.73
CA ASP A 88 -7.63 -9.89 10.88
C ASP A 88 -7.35 -8.75 9.88
N ASP A 89 -6.21 -8.80 9.17
CA ASP A 89 -5.80 -7.76 8.23
C ASP A 89 -6.57 -7.91 6.90
N LEU A 90 -7.11 -6.81 6.38
CA LEU A 90 -7.84 -6.78 5.12
C LEU A 90 -7.20 -5.82 4.12
N MET A 91 -7.03 -6.28 2.89
CA MET A 91 -6.46 -5.48 1.81
C MET A 91 -7.06 -5.86 0.46
N GLY A 92 -6.83 -5.05 -0.57
CA GLY A 92 -7.19 -5.44 -1.91
C GLY A 92 -6.54 -4.57 -2.98
N ASP A 93 -6.58 -5.07 -4.20
CA ASP A 93 -6.07 -4.42 -5.40
C ASP A 93 -7.10 -4.57 -6.52
N SER A 94 -7.14 -3.61 -7.44
CA SER A 94 -8.05 -3.62 -8.57
C SER A 94 -7.47 -2.90 -9.76
N THR A 95 -7.63 -3.54 -10.92
CA THR A 95 -7.37 -2.95 -12.24
C THR A 95 -8.57 -2.14 -12.75
N ALA A 96 -9.76 -2.31 -12.16
CA ALA A 96 -11.01 -1.67 -12.61
C ALA A 96 -11.37 -0.41 -11.79
N LEU A 97 -11.14 -0.42 -10.48
CA LEU A 97 -11.48 0.68 -9.56
C LEU A 97 -10.32 1.64 -9.29
N GLY A 98 -9.13 1.29 -9.79
CA GLY A 98 -7.88 1.87 -9.31
C GLY A 98 -7.46 1.23 -7.98
N ARG A 99 -6.18 0.91 -7.88
CA ARG A 99 -5.56 0.21 -6.74
C ARG A 99 -5.90 0.82 -5.38
N ASP A 100 -5.96 2.14 -5.29
CA ASP A 100 -6.21 2.86 -4.04
C ASP A 100 -7.65 2.75 -3.54
N ALA A 101 -8.63 2.57 -4.43
CA ALA A 101 -10.04 2.55 -4.06
C ALA A 101 -10.37 1.29 -3.24
N VAL A 102 -9.93 0.12 -3.71
CA VAL A 102 -10.21 -1.16 -3.03
C VAL A 102 -9.48 -1.27 -1.70
N LEU A 103 -8.23 -0.81 -1.62
CA LEU A 103 -7.51 -0.75 -0.36
C LEU A 103 -8.19 0.18 0.66
N THR A 104 -8.72 1.32 0.20
CA THR A 104 -9.46 2.25 1.06
C THR A 104 -10.72 1.61 1.62
N ILE A 105 -11.48 0.91 0.78
CA ILE A 105 -12.69 0.18 1.20
C ILE A 105 -12.33 -0.92 2.21
N ALA A 106 -11.29 -1.71 1.93
CA ALA A 106 -10.81 -2.75 2.83
C ALA A 106 -10.47 -2.21 4.23
N ASN A 107 -9.67 -1.13 4.29
CA ASN A 107 -9.26 -0.50 5.55
C ASN A 107 -10.45 0.09 6.34
N GLN A 108 -11.51 0.56 5.66
CA GLN A 108 -12.71 1.07 6.34
C GLN A 108 -13.48 -0.03 7.06
N ASN A 109 -13.45 -1.25 6.52
CA ASN A 109 -14.24 -2.38 6.99
C ASN A 109 -13.47 -3.31 7.94
N GLU A 110 -12.14 -3.15 8.07
CA GLU A 110 -11.28 -3.93 8.97
C GLU A 110 -11.78 -3.91 10.43
N GLY A 111 -12.33 -2.78 10.89
CA GLY A 111 -12.85 -2.62 12.25
C GLY A 111 -14.10 -3.45 12.59
N ALA A 112 -14.75 -4.08 11.60
CA ALA A 112 -15.93 -4.92 11.78
C ALA A 112 -15.60 -6.38 12.15
N GLY A 113 -14.32 -6.75 12.11
CA GLY A 113 -13.82 -8.13 12.28
C GLY A 113 -13.92 -8.94 10.98
N MET A 114 -13.02 -9.91 10.79
CA MET A 114 -12.74 -10.51 9.48
C MET A 114 -13.97 -10.98 8.67
N PRO A 115 -14.91 -11.79 9.21
CA PRO A 115 -16.03 -12.28 8.39
C PRO A 115 -16.99 -11.17 7.95
N THR A 116 -17.26 -10.20 8.83
CA THR A 116 -18.16 -9.07 8.54
C THR A 116 -17.46 -8.08 7.60
N GLY A 117 -16.21 -7.72 7.90
CA GLY A 117 -15.44 -6.75 7.13
C GLY A 117 -15.17 -7.22 5.70
N LEU A 118 -14.96 -8.53 5.48
CA LEU A 118 -14.86 -9.12 4.14
C LEU A 118 -16.15 -8.96 3.35
N VAL A 119 -17.30 -9.29 3.95
CA VAL A 119 -18.61 -9.20 3.30
C VAL A 119 -18.93 -7.75 2.95
N GLU A 120 -18.70 -6.81 3.87
CA GLU A 120 -18.88 -5.38 3.66
C GLU A 120 -17.95 -4.87 2.53
N THR A 121 -16.68 -5.28 2.54
CA THR A 121 -15.71 -4.89 1.51
C THR A 121 -16.11 -5.38 0.13
N VAL A 122 -16.58 -6.62 -0.01
CA VAL A 122 -17.08 -7.14 -1.29
C VAL A 122 -18.29 -6.34 -1.77
N GLN A 123 -19.20 -5.96 -0.87
CA GLN A 123 -20.41 -5.21 -1.23
C GLN A 123 -20.09 -3.77 -1.66
N ASP A 124 -19.19 -3.10 -0.94
CA ASP A 124 -18.77 -1.73 -1.25
C ASP A 124 -17.96 -1.69 -2.56
N VAL A 125 -17.02 -2.61 -2.76
CA VAL A 125 -16.28 -2.76 -4.02
C VAL A 125 -17.24 -3.00 -5.18
N LYS A 126 -18.23 -3.89 -5.00
CA LYS A 126 -19.24 -4.16 -6.02
C LYS A 126 -20.08 -2.93 -6.35
N ALA A 127 -20.39 -2.09 -5.36
CA ALA A 127 -21.16 -0.87 -5.57
C ALA A 127 -20.38 0.18 -6.38
N ASP A 128 -19.06 0.20 -6.23
CA ASP A 128 -18.18 1.16 -6.91
C ASP A 128 -17.75 0.70 -8.31
N LEU A 129 -17.84 -0.60 -8.64
CA LEU A 129 -17.41 -1.13 -9.94
C LEU A 129 -18.17 -0.44 -11.09
N PRO A 130 -17.46 0.02 -12.14
CA PRO A 130 -18.12 0.63 -13.29
C PRO A 130 -19.03 -0.39 -13.96
N ALA A 131 -20.28 0.00 -14.19
CA ALA A 131 -21.27 -0.85 -14.85
C ALA A 131 -20.88 -1.08 -16.32
N GLY A 132 -20.17 -2.18 -16.63
CA GLY A 132 -19.94 -2.62 -18.01
C GLY A 132 -18.56 -3.14 -18.36
N GLY A 133 -18.00 -4.07 -17.57
CA GLY A 133 -16.76 -4.78 -17.89
C GLY A 133 -16.99 -6.21 -18.40
N GLY A 134 -17.83 -6.41 -19.43
CA GLY A 134 -17.99 -7.71 -20.07
C GLY A 134 -16.88 -7.98 -21.09
N PRO A 135 -16.36 -9.23 -21.24
CA PRO A 135 -15.37 -9.56 -22.27
C PRO A 135 -15.98 -9.40 -23.68
N GLY A 136 -15.20 -8.80 -24.59
CA GLY A 136 -15.65 -8.34 -25.90
C GLY A 136 -16.40 -9.37 -26.74
N GLY A 137 -17.66 -9.06 -27.02
CA GLY A 137 -18.42 -9.58 -28.16
C GLY A 137 -18.49 -8.50 -29.23
N THR A 138 -17.94 -8.78 -30.40
CA THR A 138 -18.09 -7.97 -31.61
C THR A 138 -19.55 -7.96 -32.06
N ASP A 139 -20.22 -6.82 -31.95
CA ASP A 139 -21.42 -6.55 -32.74
C ASP A 139 -21.30 -5.19 -33.44
N SER A 140 -21.09 -5.31 -34.74
CA SER A 140 -21.22 -4.28 -35.76
C SER A 140 -22.69 -3.88 -35.96
N GLY A 141 -22.99 -2.59 -35.90
CA GLY A 141 -24.27 -2.06 -36.41
C GLY A 141 -24.60 -0.69 -35.85
N GLY A 142 -24.19 0.36 -36.55
CA GLY A 142 -24.20 1.73 -36.04
C GLY A 142 -25.54 2.44 -35.98
N ALA A 143 -25.56 3.56 -35.24
CA ALA A 143 -26.16 4.83 -35.62
C ALA A 143 -25.74 5.92 -34.60
N ASP A 144 -25.39 7.08 -35.16
CA ASP A 144 -25.50 8.43 -34.60
C ASP A 144 -24.77 8.83 -33.30
N VAL A 145 -23.69 9.60 -33.52
CA VAL A 145 -23.49 10.99 -33.06
C VAL A 145 -24.40 11.46 -31.92
N LEU A 146 -23.81 11.68 -30.73
CA LEU A 146 -23.76 12.97 -30.02
C LEU A 146 -23.09 12.77 -28.64
N MET A 147 -22.07 13.58 -28.37
CA MET A 147 -21.41 13.74 -27.06
C MET A 147 -22.39 13.76 -25.88
N PRO A 148 -22.05 13.13 -24.73
CA PRO A 148 -22.53 13.57 -23.44
C PRO A 148 -21.48 14.44 -22.75
N VAL A 149 -21.79 15.73 -22.80
CA VAL A 149 -21.63 16.74 -21.75
C VAL A 149 -21.28 16.20 -20.36
N ILE A 150 -20.16 16.70 -19.83
CA ILE A 150 -19.83 16.70 -18.40
C ILE A 150 -20.81 17.66 -17.70
N ILE A 151 -21.79 17.13 -16.98
CA ILE A 151 -22.54 17.84 -15.93
C ILE A 151 -22.67 16.89 -14.73
N GLY A 152 -22.23 17.37 -13.57
CA GLY A 152 -22.31 16.66 -12.30
C GLY A 152 -23.74 16.49 -11.78
N GLY A 153 -23.88 15.64 -10.77
CA GLY A 153 -25.15 15.41 -10.10
C GLY A 153 -25.02 14.41 -8.96
N VAL A 154 -25.04 14.97 -7.75
CA VAL A 154 -25.23 14.34 -6.43
C VAL A 154 -26.42 13.37 -6.41
N VAL A 155 -26.30 12.23 -5.71
CA VAL A 155 -27.46 11.59 -5.05
C VAL A 155 -27.09 11.06 -3.66
N LEU A 156 -27.84 11.58 -2.68
CA LEU A 156 -28.03 11.14 -1.30
C LEU A 156 -28.55 9.69 -1.18
N VAL A 157 -28.07 8.94 -0.18
CA VAL A 157 -28.89 7.97 0.59
C VAL A 157 -28.43 8.08 2.07
N ALA A 158 -29.09 8.91 2.86
CA ALA A 158 -30.22 8.59 3.74
C ALA A 158 -29.79 8.08 5.12
N ALA A 159 -29.98 8.94 6.12
CA ALA A 159 -30.06 8.54 7.51
C ALA A 159 -31.21 7.55 7.69
N VAL A 160 -30.91 6.36 8.21
CA VAL A 160 -31.86 5.51 8.92
C VAL A 160 -31.20 5.12 10.24
N GLY A 161 -31.68 5.74 11.32
CA GLY A 161 -31.40 5.26 12.65
C GLY A 161 -32.27 4.04 12.97
N THR A 162 -31.63 2.96 13.39
CA THR A 162 -32.22 1.98 14.31
C THR A 162 -31.19 1.56 15.33
N THR A 163 -31.57 1.75 16.59
CA THR A 163 -30.87 1.44 17.82
C THR A 163 -30.79 -0.06 18.10
N VAL A 164 -29.58 -0.57 18.33
CA VAL A 164 -29.27 -1.72 19.22
C VAL A 164 -27.89 -1.39 19.81
N GLY A 165 -27.64 -1.27 21.11
CA GLY A 165 -28.32 -1.86 22.26
C GLY A 165 -27.32 -2.73 23.03
N LEU A 166 -26.50 -2.07 23.87
CA LEU A 166 -25.90 -2.55 25.13
C LEU A 166 -25.41 -4.02 25.21
N ILE A 167 -24.09 -4.18 25.42
CA ILE A 167 -23.36 -5.03 26.40
C ILE A 167 -21.95 -5.25 25.79
N ALA A 168 -20.89 -4.55 26.24
CA ALA A 168 -20.10 -5.06 27.35
C ALA A 168 -19.42 -3.93 28.13
N ARG A 169 -20.02 -3.64 29.29
CA ARG A 169 -19.40 -2.92 30.40
C ARG A 169 -18.24 -3.74 30.96
N ARG A 170 -17.03 -3.55 30.45
CA ARG A 170 -15.80 -3.98 31.15
C ARG A 170 -14.91 -2.78 31.44
N ARG A 171 -15.16 -2.22 32.63
CA ARG A 171 -14.33 -1.28 33.41
C ARG A 171 -12.96 -1.01 32.79
N ARG A 172 -12.80 0.15 32.16
CA ARG A 172 -11.50 0.83 32.08
C ARG A 172 -11.60 2.14 32.85
N LYS A 173 -10.69 2.26 33.81
CA LYS A 173 -10.46 3.42 34.67
C LYS A 173 -10.35 4.69 33.81
N PRO A 174 -10.64 5.89 34.36
CA PRO A 174 -10.36 7.13 33.65
C PRO A 174 -8.85 7.17 33.37
N ALA A 175 -8.47 6.94 32.12
CA ALA A 175 -7.11 7.16 31.68
C ALA A 175 -6.92 8.68 31.73
N ALA A 176 -6.17 9.11 32.74
CA ALA A 176 -5.57 10.43 32.74
C ALA A 176 -4.98 10.66 31.34
N SER A 177 -5.38 11.77 30.74
CA SER A 177 -4.82 12.36 29.54
C SER A 177 -3.31 12.48 29.67
N ARG A 178 -2.59 11.40 29.36
CA ARG A 178 -1.19 11.49 28.99
C ARG A 178 -1.19 12.00 27.56
N LYS A 179 -1.21 13.34 27.42
CA LYS A 179 -0.56 13.96 26.27
C LYS A 179 0.79 13.26 26.11
N SER A 180 1.00 12.59 24.98
CA SER A 180 2.31 12.07 24.64
C SER A 180 3.30 13.22 24.82
N ALA A 181 4.36 13.02 25.61
CA ALA A 181 5.34 14.08 25.87
C ALA A 181 6.10 14.48 24.60
N ASP A 182 5.97 13.69 23.54
CA ASP A 182 6.56 13.91 22.25
C ASP A 182 5.53 13.67 21.12
N PRO A 183 5.27 14.68 20.27
CA PRO A 183 4.24 14.58 19.25
C PRO A 183 4.66 13.81 18.00
N VAL A 184 5.95 13.51 17.80
CA VAL A 184 6.38 12.69 16.64
C VAL A 184 6.68 11.25 17.08
N PRO A 185 6.03 10.23 16.49
CA PRO A 185 6.23 8.84 16.89
C PRO A 185 7.66 8.33 16.69
N PRO A 186 8.09 7.29 17.44
CA PRO A 186 9.45 6.76 17.38
C PRO A 186 9.88 6.29 15.99
N GLY A 187 8.98 5.63 15.23
CA GLY A 187 9.27 5.13 13.89
C GLY A 187 9.58 6.28 12.92
N ILE A 188 8.77 7.34 12.96
CA ILE A 188 8.96 8.54 12.15
C ILE A 188 10.24 9.27 12.54
N ARG A 189 10.52 9.39 13.84
CA ARG A 189 11.71 10.09 14.33
C ARG A 189 12.99 9.42 13.87
N LEU A 190 13.04 8.10 13.87
CA LEU A 190 14.16 7.34 13.34
C LEU A 190 14.45 7.74 11.88
N ARG A 191 13.40 7.83 11.05
CA ARG A 191 13.54 8.21 9.63
C ARG A 191 13.93 9.67 9.45
N VAL A 192 13.33 10.60 10.20
CA VAL A 192 13.68 12.02 10.16
C VAL A 192 15.12 12.26 10.59
N ASN A 193 15.59 11.59 11.65
CA ASN A 193 16.98 11.67 12.06
C ASN A 193 17.92 11.16 10.97
N ARG A 194 17.57 10.05 10.32
CA ARG A 194 18.36 9.50 9.21
C ARG A 194 18.42 10.45 8.02
N LEU A 195 17.31 11.10 7.65
CA LEU A 195 17.30 12.17 6.65
C LEU A 195 18.25 13.30 7.03
N ARG A 196 18.19 13.79 8.27
CA ARG A 196 19.10 14.85 8.77
C ARG A 196 20.58 14.45 8.77
N GLU A 197 20.88 13.17 8.99
CA GLU A 197 22.25 12.65 8.87
C GLU A 197 22.77 12.64 7.42
N LEU A 198 21.86 12.48 6.45
CA LEU A 198 22.22 12.46 5.02
C LEU A 198 22.50 13.87 4.48
N ALA A 199 21.75 14.89 4.89
CA ALA A 199 21.90 16.25 4.33
C ALA A 199 23.36 16.79 4.35
N PRO A 200 24.14 16.67 5.46
CA PRO A 200 25.55 17.05 5.46
C PRO A 200 26.42 16.27 4.47
N SER A 201 26.09 15.00 4.22
CA SER A 201 26.83 14.15 3.28
C SER A 201 26.66 14.62 1.84
N TYR A 202 25.45 15.06 1.48
CA TYR A 202 25.16 15.70 0.19
C TYR A 202 25.80 17.08 0.06
N ALA A 203 25.71 17.92 1.10
CA ALA A 203 26.33 19.25 1.11
C ALA A 203 27.86 19.21 1.01
N ALA A 204 28.49 18.09 1.39
CA ALA A 204 29.92 17.89 1.31
C ALA A 204 30.42 17.50 -0.10
N VAL A 205 29.53 17.23 -1.06
CA VAL A 205 29.94 16.86 -2.43
C VAL A 205 30.39 18.12 -3.20
N PRO A 206 31.69 18.27 -3.51
CA PRO A 206 32.21 19.52 -4.06
C PRO A 206 31.80 19.73 -5.51
N GLY A 207 31.28 20.92 -5.83
CA GLY A 207 30.96 21.32 -7.20
C GLY A 207 29.74 20.64 -7.82
N ASN A 208 29.00 19.82 -7.06
CA ASN A 208 27.79 19.16 -7.53
C ASN A 208 26.54 19.95 -7.07
N ALA A 209 25.93 20.68 -8.00
CA ALA A 209 24.74 21.48 -7.71
C ALA A 209 23.52 20.62 -7.33
N ILE A 210 23.38 19.43 -7.93
CA ILE A 210 22.29 18.49 -7.63
C ILE A 210 22.42 17.98 -6.20
N ALA A 211 23.64 17.68 -5.74
CA ALA A 211 23.87 17.28 -4.35
C ALA A 211 23.50 18.41 -3.38
N ALA A 212 23.90 19.65 -3.66
CA ALA A 212 23.55 20.80 -2.81
C ALA A 212 22.03 21.06 -2.75
N GLU A 213 21.33 20.93 -3.87
CA GLU A 213 19.87 21.03 -3.93
C GLU A 213 19.20 19.88 -3.15
N THR A 214 19.70 18.65 -3.33
CA THR A 214 19.21 17.47 -2.62
C THR A 214 19.36 17.62 -1.11
N ALA A 215 20.50 18.13 -0.62
CA ALA A 215 20.68 18.45 0.80
C ALA A 215 19.60 19.40 1.34
N THR A 216 19.30 20.46 0.58
CA THR A 216 18.26 21.45 0.93
C THR A 216 16.86 20.81 0.96
N ASN A 217 16.57 19.93 0.00
CA ASN A 217 15.29 19.24 -0.10
C ASN A 217 15.11 18.21 1.03
N ILE A 218 16.17 17.51 1.42
CA ILE A 218 16.17 16.60 2.57
C ILE A 218 15.84 17.34 3.87
N ASP A 219 16.50 18.48 4.13
CA ASP A 219 16.22 19.29 5.32
C ASP A 219 14.78 19.82 5.33
N THR A 220 14.28 20.25 4.16
CA THR A 220 12.91 20.70 3.98
C THR A 220 11.91 19.59 4.27
N LEU A 221 12.12 18.40 3.73
CA LEU A 221 11.30 17.22 3.98
C LEU A 221 11.28 16.86 5.47
N ALA A 222 12.45 16.74 6.09
CA ALA A 222 12.58 16.38 7.50
C ALA A 222 11.81 17.37 8.40
N SER A 223 11.92 18.66 8.13
CA SER A 223 11.14 19.71 8.80
C SER A 223 9.63 19.52 8.59
N HIS A 224 9.17 19.31 7.36
CA HIS A 224 7.75 19.13 7.06
C HIS A 224 7.15 17.89 7.72
N VAL A 225 7.86 16.75 7.75
CA VAL A 225 7.40 15.54 8.45
C VAL A 225 7.15 15.84 9.93
N GLU A 226 8.09 16.46 10.64
CA GLU A 226 7.89 16.81 12.05
C GLU A 226 6.71 17.76 12.23
N GLN A 227 6.61 18.77 11.36
CA GLN A 227 5.53 19.75 11.38
C GLN A 227 4.15 19.12 11.14
N LEU A 228 4.05 18.05 10.37
CA LEU A 228 2.83 17.28 10.21
C LEU A 228 2.43 16.62 11.53
N PHE A 229 3.30 15.82 12.13
CA PHE A 229 2.98 15.09 13.37
C PHE A 229 2.71 16.00 14.57
N ILE A 230 3.44 17.12 14.70
CA ILE A 230 3.14 18.18 15.69
C ILE A 230 1.70 18.70 15.53
N ARG A 231 1.23 18.86 14.29
CA ARG A 231 -0.13 19.33 14.02
C ARG A 231 -1.17 18.24 14.23
N LEU A 232 -0.85 16.98 13.94
CA LEU A 232 -1.74 15.85 14.20
C LEU A 232 -2.00 15.69 15.70
N ASP A 233 -0.96 15.70 16.51
CA ASP A 233 -1.08 15.68 17.97
C ASP A 233 -1.95 16.85 18.48
N ALA A 234 -1.75 18.05 17.93
CA ALA A 234 -2.47 19.24 18.35
C ALA A 234 -3.93 19.32 17.85
N LYS A 235 -4.28 18.68 16.71
CA LYS A 235 -5.53 18.98 15.99
C LYS A 235 -6.36 17.76 15.56
N ALA A 236 -5.75 16.58 15.40
CA ALA A 236 -6.38 15.45 14.71
C ALA A 236 -6.65 14.23 15.62
N GLY A 237 -6.23 14.24 16.88
CA GLY A 237 -6.43 13.13 17.81
C GLY A 237 -5.43 11.98 17.59
N GLU A 238 -5.32 11.09 18.58
CA GLU A 238 -4.30 10.02 18.61
C GLU A 238 -4.45 9.04 17.43
N ASP A 239 -5.69 8.68 17.06
CA ASP A 239 -6.00 7.75 15.97
C ASP A 239 -5.44 8.22 14.60
N GLN A 240 -5.53 9.52 14.32
CA GLN A 240 -5.01 10.09 13.06
C GLN A 240 -3.49 10.13 13.02
N SER A 241 -2.84 10.26 14.18
CA SER A 241 -1.39 10.18 14.27
C SER A 241 -0.88 8.75 14.04
N VAL A 242 -1.60 7.74 14.52
CA VAL A 242 -1.25 6.33 14.31
C VAL A 242 -1.40 5.94 12.84
N ILE A 243 -2.49 6.35 12.19
CA ILE A 243 -2.69 6.11 10.75
C ILE A 243 -1.59 6.80 9.93
N ALA A 244 -1.29 8.07 10.25
CA ALA A 244 -0.20 8.79 9.58
C ALA A 244 1.16 8.11 9.80
N GLU A 245 1.42 7.57 10.98
CA GLU A 245 2.67 6.84 11.24
C GLU A 245 2.80 5.62 10.34
N ALA A 246 1.76 4.79 10.25
CA ALA A 246 1.75 3.62 9.38
C ALA A 246 2.00 4.00 7.91
N GLU A 247 1.28 5.02 7.41
CA GLU A 247 1.39 5.50 6.04
C GLU A 247 2.78 6.06 5.67
N TYR A 248 3.38 6.84 6.57
CA TYR A 248 4.63 7.53 6.28
C TYR A 248 5.88 6.72 6.63
N SER A 249 5.80 5.75 7.54
CA SER A 249 6.97 4.98 7.98
C SER A 249 7.64 4.24 6.81
N ASP A 250 6.86 3.52 5.98
CA ASP A 250 7.38 2.79 4.83
C ASP A 250 7.87 3.74 3.72
N LYS A 251 7.09 4.78 3.39
CA LYS A 251 7.45 5.79 2.39
C LYS A 251 8.77 6.48 2.71
N LEU A 252 8.95 6.89 3.97
CA LEU A 252 10.20 7.51 4.43
C LEU A 252 11.35 6.50 4.49
N ALA A 253 11.09 5.23 4.81
CA ALA A 253 12.13 4.19 4.79
C ALA A 253 12.69 3.98 3.38
N ARG A 254 11.82 3.86 2.38
CA ARG A 254 12.22 3.70 0.96
C ARG A 254 12.96 4.93 0.45
N LEU A 255 12.46 6.12 0.77
CA LEU A 255 13.12 7.36 0.37
C LEU A 255 14.50 7.51 1.03
N VAL A 256 14.63 7.16 2.30
CA VAL A 256 15.93 7.11 2.99
C VAL A 256 16.90 6.15 2.29
N ALA A 257 16.45 4.96 1.90
CA ALA A 257 17.29 4.00 1.20
C ALA A 257 17.76 4.53 -0.17
N ALA A 258 16.85 5.17 -0.92
CA ALA A 258 17.19 5.79 -2.20
C ALA A 258 18.17 6.97 -2.04
N LEU A 259 18.06 7.73 -0.95
CA LEU A 259 18.95 8.84 -0.63
C LEU A 259 20.25 8.41 0.08
N ASP A 260 20.44 7.13 0.40
CA ASP A 260 21.60 6.72 1.18
C ASP A 260 22.90 6.82 0.36
N ARG A 261 24.03 6.69 1.07
CA ARG A 261 25.38 6.75 0.54
C ARG A 261 25.61 5.77 -0.60
N ASP A 262 24.96 4.61 -0.53
CA ASP A 262 25.20 3.48 -1.43
C ASP A 262 24.34 3.54 -2.70
N TYR A 263 23.42 4.51 -2.81
CA TYR A 263 22.63 4.71 -4.04
C TYR A 263 22.79 6.12 -4.61
N LEU A 264 21.90 7.09 -4.29
CA LEU A 264 21.95 8.39 -4.96
C LEU A 264 23.28 9.12 -4.72
N LEU A 265 23.85 9.05 -3.52
CA LEU A 265 25.15 9.70 -3.27
C LEU A 265 26.28 9.03 -4.05
N ASP A 266 26.22 7.71 -4.20
CA ASP A 266 27.18 6.98 -5.03
C ASP A 266 27.04 7.37 -6.49
N LEU A 267 25.81 7.42 -6.97
CA LEU A 267 25.46 7.77 -8.33
C LEU A 267 25.89 9.21 -8.69
N LEU A 268 25.80 10.15 -7.74
CA LEU A 268 26.27 11.52 -7.91
C LEU A 268 27.80 11.67 -7.84
N THR A 269 28.52 10.73 -7.22
CA THR A 269 29.98 10.81 -7.04
C THR A 269 30.76 9.92 -8.00
N ARG A 270 30.13 8.86 -8.52
CA ARG A 270 30.70 7.86 -9.43
C ARG A 270 29.71 7.49 -10.54
N PRO A 271 29.19 8.45 -11.33
CA PRO A 271 28.15 8.18 -12.33
C PRO A 271 28.58 7.21 -13.43
N ASP A 272 29.89 7.04 -13.66
CA ASP A 272 30.47 6.13 -14.64
C ASP A 272 30.28 4.64 -14.29
N LEU A 273 29.95 4.33 -13.03
CA LEU A 273 29.71 2.97 -12.54
C LEU A 273 28.24 2.54 -12.64
N TRP A 274 27.36 3.43 -13.10
CA TRP A 274 25.92 3.22 -13.12
C TRP A 274 25.38 3.28 -14.56
N ASP A 275 24.41 2.42 -14.85
CA ASP A 275 23.64 2.51 -16.09
C ASP A 275 22.57 3.60 -15.95
N ALA A 276 22.49 4.48 -16.97
CA ALA A 276 21.56 5.62 -17.02
C ALA A 276 21.56 6.48 -15.73
N PRO A 277 22.72 7.03 -15.31
CA PRO A 277 22.83 7.75 -14.05
C PRO A 277 21.89 8.97 -14.01
N ASP A 278 21.83 9.76 -15.07
CA ASP A 278 21.00 10.97 -15.10
C ASP A 278 19.51 10.67 -14.89
N GLU A 279 18.98 9.61 -15.52
CA GLU A 279 17.59 9.18 -15.36
C GLU A 279 17.31 8.74 -13.91
N ARG A 280 18.19 7.94 -13.32
CA ARG A 280 18.08 7.51 -11.92
C ARG A 280 18.18 8.66 -10.93
N VAL A 281 19.02 9.67 -11.19
CA VAL A 281 19.06 10.90 -10.38
C VAL A 281 17.69 11.56 -10.41
N ASP A 282 17.13 11.74 -11.60
CA ASP A 282 15.87 12.46 -11.79
C ASP A 282 14.70 11.72 -11.14
N GLU A 283 14.64 10.40 -11.22
CA GLU A 283 13.63 9.58 -10.51
C GLU A 283 13.64 9.80 -8.99
N VAL A 284 14.82 9.75 -8.36
CA VAL A 284 14.92 9.92 -6.90
C VAL A 284 14.56 11.35 -6.51
N ARG A 285 14.93 12.34 -7.32
CA ARG A 285 14.58 13.75 -7.07
C ARG A 285 13.09 14.01 -7.25
N GLU A 286 12.46 13.39 -8.24
CA GLU A 286 11.02 13.46 -8.44
C GLU A 286 10.27 12.82 -7.27
N ALA A 287 10.70 11.65 -6.82
CA ALA A 287 10.14 10.99 -5.63
C ALA A 287 10.28 11.87 -4.37
N LEU A 288 11.45 12.47 -4.13
CA LEU A 288 11.68 13.40 -3.02
C LEU A 288 10.74 14.61 -3.08
N THR A 289 10.57 15.19 -4.27
CA THR A 289 9.70 16.35 -4.50
C THR A 289 8.23 15.99 -4.29
N ALA A 290 7.79 14.84 -4.78
CA ALA A 290 6.42 14.36 -4.66
C ALA A 290 6.05 14.09 -3.20
N VAL A 291 6.90 13.37 -2.45
CA VAL A 291 6.69 13.12 -1.01
C VAL A 291 6.63 14.44 -0.24
N THR A 292 7.52 15.39 -0.53
CA THR A 292 7.53 16.70 0.12
C THR A 292 6.23 17.47 -0.14
N THR A 293 5.77 17.48 -1.40
CA THR A 293 4.52 18.15 -1.80
C THR A 293 3.32 17.54 -1.08
N GLN A 294 3.25 16.20 -1.04
CA GLN A 294 2.19 15.47 -0.36
C GLN A 294 2.12 15.81 1.14
N ILE A 295 3.26 15.87 1.83
CA ILE A 295 3.30 16.22 3.25
C ILE A 295 2.81 17.66 3.47
N VAL A 296 3.21 18.60 2.61
CA VAL A 296 2.73 19.99 2.67
C VAL A 296 1.21 20.06 2.49
N ASP A 297 0.66 19.29 1.56
CA ASP A 297 -0.79 19.27 1.34
C ASP A 297 -1.53 18.63 2.52
N ASN A 298 -0.99 17.56 3.12
CA ASN A 298 -1.56 16.97 4.33
C ASN A 298 -1.48 17.94 5.52
N ILE A 299 -0.41 18.73 5.66
CA ILE A 299 -0.35 19.82 6.64
C ILE A 299 -1.47 20.85 6.40
N LYS A 300 -1.72 21.24 5.14
CA LYS A 300 -2.82 22.19 4.81
C LYS A 300 -4.18 21.60 5.19
N GLN A 301 -4.42 20.32 4.92
CA GLN A 301 -5.66 19.63 5.29
C GLN A 301 -5.88 19.62 6.80
N VAL A 302 -4.87 19.21 7.57
CA VAL A 302 -4.90 19.20 9.05
C VAL A 302 -5.16 20.62 9.59
N ASN A 303 -4.54 21.64 9.00
CA ASN A 303 -4.78 23.02 9.37
C ASN A 303 -6.22 23.49 9.10
N ALA A 304 -6.82 23.00 8.01
CA ALA A 304 -8.20 23.30 7.64
C ALA A 304 -9.25 22.55 8.49
N ARG A 305 -8.83 21.68 9.43
CA ARG A 305 -9.70 20.80 10.24
C ARG A 305 -10.62 19.90 9.40
N LYS A 306 -10.25 19.67 8.14
CA LYS A 306 -10.78 18.57 7.35
C LYS A 306 -10.01 17.34 7.83
N GLY A 307 -10.67 16.20 8.06
CA GLY A 307 -9.96 14.95 8.34
C GLY A 307 -8.86 14.73 7.31
N LEU A 308 -7.74 14.09 7.70
CA LEU A 308 -6.68 13.77 6.74
C LEU A 308 -7.30 12.91 5.64
N LEU A 309 -7.32 13.46 4.42
CA LEU A 309 -7.50 12.69 3.22
C LEU A 309 -6.09 12.36 2.76
N PHE A 310 -5.61 11.16 3.11
CA PHE A 310 -4.36 10.61 2.56
C PHE A 310 -4.57 10.32 1.06
N GLN A 311 -4.80 11.38 0.27
CA GLN A 311 -4.71 11.31 -1.17
C GLN A 311 -3.24 11.02 -1.51
N VAL A 312 -3.05 10.05 -2.41
CA VAL A 312 -1.81 9.69 -3.09
C VAL A 312 -0.97 8.60 -2.40
N SER A 313 -1.14 7.35 -2.83
CA SER A 313 -0.04 6.38 -2.79
C SER A 313 0.90 6.69 -3.97
N LEU A 314 2.21 6.56 -3.77
CA LEU A 314 3.25 6.99 -4.71
C LEU A 314 3.44 6.02 -5.91
N ASP A 315 2.48 5.14 -6.18
CA ASP A 315 2.63 4.03 -7.12
C ASP A 315 2.55 4.46 -8.61
N SER A 316 2.35 5.77 -8.86
CA SER A 316 2.40 6.37 -10.20
C SER A 316 3.73 7.09 -10.51
N LEU A 317 4.72 7.11 -9.61
CA LEU A 317 5.96 7.90 -9.79
C LEU A 317 7.26 7.09 -9.79
N ILE A 318 7.22 5.79 -9.56
CA ILE A 318 8.43 4.95 -9.65
C ILE A 318 8.09 3.76 -10.54
N GLY A 319 8.61 3.77 -11.76
CA GLY A 319 8.46 2.68 -12.72
C GLY A 319 8.94 1.36 -12.11
N ARG A 320 7.98 0.50 -11.73
CA ARG A 320 8.22 -0.76 -11.01
C ARG A 320 9.03 -1.83 -11.76
N SER A 321 9.41 -1.60 -13.02
CA SER A 321 10.31 -2.50 -13.74
C SER A 321 11.78 -2.30 -13.35
N GLU A 322 12.21 -1.06 -13.09
CA GLU A 322 13.64 -0.77 -12.95
C GLU A 322 14.15 -1.00 -11.52
N LEU A 323 13.31 -0.82 -10.50
CA LEU A 323 13.67 -1.09 -9.10
C LEU A 323 13.85 -2.60 -8.82
N ARG A 324 13.11 -3.47 -9.52
CA ARG A 324 13.25 -4.95 -9.41
C ARG A 324 14.47 -5.47 -10.19
N ASP A 325 14.80 -4.82 -11.29
CA ASP A 325 16.05 -5.11 -12.01
C ASP A 325 17.27 -4.57 -11.25
N TRP A 326 17.11 -3.45 -10.56
CA TRP A 326 18.08 -2.88 -9.62
C TRP A 326 18.35 -3.78 -8.41
N GLU A 327 17.32 -4.29 -7.71
CA GLU A 327 17.47 -5.24 -6.60
C GLU A 327 18.14 -6.56 -7.05
N ARG A 328 17.82 -7.03 -8.27
CA ARG A 328 18.44 -8.21 -8.89
C ARG A 328 19.90 -8.00 -9.26
N GLN A 329 20.26 -6.83 -9.78
CA GLN A 329 21.64 -6.49 -10.12
C GLN A 329 22.50 -6.28 -8.86
N PHE A 330 21.91 -5.71 -7.80
CA PHE A 330 22.56 -5.51 -6.50
C PHE A 330 22.94 -6.83 -5.82
N ARG A 331 22.05 -7.83 -5.81
CA ARG A 331 22.40 -9.18 -5.32
C ARG A 331 23.50 -9.85 -6.14
N LYS A 332 23.56 -9.56 -7.43
CA LYS A 332 24.56 -10.12 -8.35
C LYS A 332 25.94 -9.45 -8.20
N SER A 333 26.01 -8.17 -7.87
CA SER A 333 27.26 -7.42 -7.67
C SER A 333 27.82 -7.54 -6.24
N SER A 334 26.97 -7.79 -5.24
CA SER A 334 27.35 -7.88 -3.82
C SER A 334 28.05 -9.19 -3.42
N GLY A 335 28.24 -10.11 -4.36
CA GLY A 335 29.05 -11.31 -4.15
C GLY A 335 28.51 -12.27 -3.08
N GLU A 336 27.19 -12.31 -2.84
CA GLU A 336 26.63 -13.41 -2.07
C GLU A 336 26.83 -14.72 -2.85
N PRO A 337 27.48 -15.74 -2.26
CA PRO A 337 27.80 -16.96 -2.97
C PRO A 337 26.49 -17.67 -3.32
N GLN A 338 26.27 -17.81 -4.62
CA GLN A 338 25.35 -18.76 -5.22
C GLN A 338 25.70 -20.14 -4.67
N GLN A 339 24.89 -20.63 -3.73
CA GLN A 339 25.14 -21.87 -3.02
C GLN A 339 24.95 -23.05 -3.98
N GLY A 340 26.05 -23.43 -4.62
CA GLY A 340 26.39 -24.78 -5.04
C GLY A 340 25.41 -25.50 -5.95
N ASP A 341 25.50 -25.23 -7.25
CA ASP A 341 25.19 -26.22 -8.28
C ASP A 341 26.19 -27.38 -8.14
N GLY A 342 25.74 -28.43 -7.46
CA GLY A 342 26.48 -29.68 -7.31
C GLY A 342 26.06 -30.66 -8.39
N SER A 343 26.87 -30.80 -9.43
CA SER A 343 26.95 -32.02 -10.25
C SER A 343 28.29 -32.09 -10.98
N PRO A 344 28.77 -33.29 -11.35
CA PRO A 344 28.21 -34.63 -11.13
C PRO A 344 28.97 -35.48 -10.10
#